data_AF-A0A4S4BMG6-F1
#
_entry.id   AF-A0A4S4BMG6-F1
#
_cell.length_a   1.000
_cell.length_b   1.000
_cell.length_c   1.000
_cell.angle_alpha   90.00
_cell.angle_beta   90.00
_cell.angle_gamma   90.00
#
_symmetry.space_group_name_H-M   'P 1'
#
loop_
_entity.id
_entity.type
_entity.pdbx_description
1 polymer ?
#
loop_
_entity_poly.entity_id
_entity_poly.type
_entity_poly.pdbx_seq_one_letter_code
_entity_poly.pdbx_strand_id
1 'polypeptide(L)'
;MQKLHLFKDDIYITSSRRIDDIGFTRACKMIKKAQSEILSMEKSSVIILQDHEKYSFVIERMNTDTFTIHVQYEINGINVYQI
;
A
#
# COMPACT_ATOMS: atom_id res chain seq x y z
N MET A 1 0.50 -6.66 10.88
CA MET A 1 1.56 -5.64 10.73
C MET A 1 2.83 -6.35 10.28
N GLN A 2 3.54 -5.81 9.32
CA GLN A 2 4.77 -6.37 8.77
C GLN A 2 5.81 -5.28 8.55
N LYS A 3 7.07 -5.53 8.94
CA LYS A 3 8.20 -4.67 8.61
C LYS A 3 8.70 -5.00 7.20
N LEU A 4 8.92 -3.98 6.39
CA LEU A 4 9.43 -4.10 5.04
C LEU A 4 10.63 -3.18 4.87
N HIS A 5 11.69 -3.72 4.27
CA HIS A 5 12.88 -2.96 3.94
C HIS A 5 12.74 -2.47 2.49
N LEU A 6 12.68 -1.15 2.31
CA LEU A 6 12.65 -0.50 1.01
C LEU A 6 13.91 0.36 0.88
N PHE A 7 14.75 0.08 -0.12
CA PHE A 7 16.07 0.72 -0.26
C PHE A 7 16.92 0.69 1.02
N LYS A 8 16.98 1.80 1.77
CA LYS A 8 17.75 1.97 3.01
C LYS A 8 16.86 2.25 4.22
N ASP A 9 15.55 2.29 3.99
CA ASP A 9 14.57 2.68 4.99
C ASP A 9 13.71 1.47 5.39
N ASP A 10 13.34 1.48 6.66
CA ASP A 10 12.42 0.50 7.21
C ASP A 10 11.03 1.10 7.29
N ILE A 11 10.07 0.42 6.67
CA ILE A 11 8.66 0.80 6.68
C ILE A 11 7.83 -0.26 7.44
N TYR A 12 6.80 0.19 8.13
CA TYR A 12 5.84 -0.69 8.79
C TYR A 12 4.53 -0.68 8.02
N ILE A 13 4.07 -1.85 7.59
CA ILE A 13 2.84 -1.98 6.84
C ILE A 13 1.80 -2.63 7.72
N THR A 14 0.63 -2.03 7.75
CA THR A 14 -0.54 -2.46 8.50
C THR A 14 -1.70 -2.62 7.53
N SER A 15 -2.55 -3.61 7.78
CA SER A 15 -3.78 -3.83 7.02
C SER A 15 -4.99 -3.44 7.84
N SER A 16 -6.02 -2.96 7.15
CA SER A 16 -7.36 -2.92 7.71
C SER A 16 -7.87 -4.35 7.96
N ARG A 17 -8.79 -4.53 8.91
CA ARG A 17 -9.40 -5.84 9.23
C ARG A 17 -10.12 -6.52 8.06
N ARG A 18 -10.33 -5.81 6.95
CA ARG A 18 -11.05 -6.29 5.77
C ARG A 18 -10.15 -6.92 4.71
N ILE A 19 -8.82 -6.87 4.90
CA ILE A 19 -7.85 -7.50 3.99
C ILE A 19 -7.36 -8.78 4.64
N ASP A 20 -7.45 -9.88 3.91
CA ASP A 20 -6.94 -11.18 4.32
C ASP A 20 -5.41 -11.28 4.14
N ASP A 21 -4.81 -12.38 4.62
CA ASP A 21 -3.36 -12.54 4.57
C ASP A 21 -2.81 -12.62 3.13
N ILE A 22 -3.61 -13.15 2.19
CA ILE A 22 -3.24 -13.26 0.77
C ILE A 22 -3.20 -11.87 0.13
N GLY A 23 -4.26 -11.09 0.29
CA GLY A 23 -4.35 -9.72 -0.18
C GLY A 23 -3.28 -8.83 0.46
N PHE A 24 -3.04 -9.00 1.76
CA PHE A 24 -1.98 -8.27 2.46
C PHE A 24 -0.58 -8.60 1.90
N THR A 25 -0.32 -9.89 1.65
CA THR A 25 0.94 -10.33 1.03
C THR A 25 1.09 -9.78 -0.39
N ARG A 26 0.01 -9.75 -1.18
CA ARG A 26 -0.01 -9.17 -2.53
C ARG A 26 0.30 -7.67 -2.49
N ALA A 27 -0.37 -6.91 -1.62
CA ALA A 27 -0.12 -5.49 -1.43
C ALA A 27 1.33 -5.21 -1.04
N CYS A 28 1.90 -5.99 -0.12
CA CYS A 28 3.32 -5.86 0.27
C CYS A 28 4.28 -6.07 -0.92
N LYS A 29 3.97 -7.02 -1.82
CA LYS A 29 4.76 -7.22 -3.04
C LYS A 29 4.65 -6.04 -4.01
N MET A 30 3.47 -5.45 -4.14
CA MET A 30 3.25 -4.27 -4.98
C MET A 30 3.99 -3.05 -4.43
N ILE A 31 3.95 -2.84 -3.11
CA ILE A 31 4.68 -1.77 -2.43
C ILE A 31 6.18 -1.88 -2.66
N LYS A 32 6.74 -3.10 -2.64
CA LYS A 32 8.15 -3.33 -3.02
C LYS A 32 8.46 -2.95 -4.46
N LYS A 33 7.54 -3.20 -5.40
CA LYS A 33 7.72 -2.83 -6.81
C LYS A 33 7.66 -1.30 -7.00
N ALA A 34 6.76 -0.62 -6.28
CA ALA A 34 6.56 0.83 -6.31
C ALA A 34 7.38 1.57 -5.22
N GLN A 35 8.55 1.04 -4.85
CA GLN A 35 9.30 1.51 -3.68
C GLN A 35 9.69 3.00 -3.76
N SER A 36 10.00 3.52 -4.96
CA SER A 36 10.36 4.93 -5.17
C SER A 36 9.19 5.87 -4.88
N GLU A 37 8.01 5.52 -5.38
CA GLU A 37 6.77 6.26 -5.25
C GLU A 37 6.26 6.21 -3.81
N ILE A 38 6.41 5.07 -3.15
CA ILE A 38 6.04 4.88 -1.75
C ILE A 38 6.90 5.76 -0.83
N LEU A 39 8.21 5.81 -1.09
CA LEU A 39 9.13 6.63 -0.28
C LEU A 39 8.95 8.14 -0.53
N SER A 40 8.39 8.55 -1.66
CA SER A 40 8.11 9.96 -1.97
C SER A 40 6.75 10.46 -1.47
N MET A 41 5.87 9.56 -1.00
CA MET A 41 4.55 9.94 -0.45
C MET A 41 4.68 10.95 0.68
N GLU A 42 3.92 12.04 0.68
CA GLU A 42 3.86 12.96 1.82
C GLU A 42 3.09 12.36 3.01
N LYS A 43 3.26 12.92 4.21
CA LYS A 43 2.46 12.51 5.38
C LYS A 43 0.97 12.75 5.10
N SER A 44 0.14 11.79 5.51
CA SER A 44 -1.32 11.79 5.30
C SER A 44 -1.73 11.77 3.82
N SER A 45 -0.80 11.47 2.90
CA SER A 45 -1.14 11.25 1.49
C SER A 45 -1.65 9.83 1.25
N VAL A 46 -2.42 9.70 0.19
CA VAL A 46 -3.03 8.44 -0.24
C VAL A 46 -2.67 8.19 -1.69
N ILE A 47 -2.31 6.94 -2.01
CA ILE A 47 -2.15 6.47 -3.38
C ILE A 47 -2.97 5.20 -3.60
N ILE A 48 -3.27 4.90 -4.86
CA ILE A 48 -3.89 3.64 -5.25
C ILE A 48 -2.84 2.84 -6.03
N LEU A 49 -2.57 1.62 -5.59
CA LEU A 49 -1.77 0.68 -6.36
C LEU A 49 -2.70 -0.35 -7.00
N GLN A 50 -2.58 -0.52 -8.32
CA GLN A 50 -3.37 -1.48 -9.08
C GLN A 50 -2.46 -2.55 -9.71
N ASP A 51 -2.82 -3.82 -9.57
CA ASP A 51 -2.13 -4.94 -10.21
C ASP A 51 -2.73 -5.23 -11.59
N HIS A 52 -2.02 -6.01 -12.42
CA HIS A 52 -2.46 -6.44 -13.75
C HIS A 52 -3.78 -7.23 -13.72
N GLU A 53 -4.09 -7.88 -12.60
CA GLU A 53 -5.35 -8.59 -12.33
C GLU A 53 -6.51 -7.65 -11.90
N LYS A 54 -6.32 -6.33 -12.01
CA LYS A 54 -7.27 -5.26 -11.60
C LYS A 54 -7.61 -5.22 -10.11
N TYR A 55 -6.78 -5.84 -9.27
CA TYR A 55 -6.85 -5.64 -7.83
C TYR A 55 -6.24 -4.30 -7.48
N SER A 56 -7.03 -3.44 -6.86
CA SER A 56 -6.59 -2.13 -6.40
C SER A 56 -6.55 -2.07 -4.88
N PHE A 57 -5.43 -1.60 -4.34
CA PHE A 57 -5.22 -1.34 -2.92
C PHE A 57 -5.09 0.17 -2.69
N VAL A 58 -5.80 0.67 -1.68
CA VAL A 58 -5.60 2.03 -1.19
C VAL A 58 -4.50 2.01 -0.14
N ILE A 59 -3.54 2.91 -0.28
CA ILE A 59 -2.34 3.00 0.54
C ILE A 59 -2.26 4.41 1.11
N GLU A 60 -2.21 4.51 2.43
CA GLU A 60 -2.12 5.78 3.14
C GLU A 60 -0.82 5.84 3.97
N ARG A 61 -0.06 6.93 3.85
CA ARG A 61 1.11 7.18 4.72
C ARG A 61 0.64 7.90 5.99
N MET A 62 0.68 7.23 7.13
CA MET A 62 0.19 7.79 8.40
C MET A 62 1.21 8.72 9.10
N ASN A 63 2.51 8.48 8.96
CA ASN A 63 3.52 9.21 9.73
C ASN A 63 4.83 9.45 8.96
N THR A 64 5.58 10.48 9.38
CA THR A 64 6.84 10.93 8.79
C THR A 64 8.05 10.18 9.35
N ASP A 65 8.14 10.12 10.68
CA ASP A 65 9.28 9.54 11.42
C ASP A 65 9.25 8.00 11.44
N THR A 66 8.10 7.44 11.06
CA THR A 66 7.89 6.01 10.88
C THR A 66 6.99 5.86 9.67
N PHE A 67 7.51 5.33 8.57
CA PHE A 67 6.72 5.06 7.37
C PHE A 67 5.71 3.96 7.67
N THR A 68 4.57 4.36 8.23
CA THR A 68 3.45 3.47 8.50
C THR A 68 2.49 3.56 7.34
N ILE A 69 2.32 2.45 6.65
CA ILE A 69 1.41 2.33 5.54
C ILE A 69 0.17 1.57 6.00
N HIS A 70 -1.00 2.13 5.74
CA HIS A 70 -2.26 1.42 5.92
C HIS A 70 -2.79 0.96 4.57
N VAL A 71 -3.01 -0.35 4.43
CA VAL A 71 -3.63 -0.96 3.24
C VAL A 71 -5.12 -1.12 3.49
N GLN A 72 -5.94 -0.50 2.64
CA GLN A 72 -7.39 -0.56 2.71
C GLN A 72 -7.99 -1.02 1.37
N TYR A 73 -9.01 -1.88 1.47
CA TYR A 73 -9.85 -2.42 0.39
C TYR A 73 -9.14 -3.17 -0.75
N GLU A 74 -9.78 -4.21 -1.26
CA GLU A 74 -9.53 -4.78 -2.59
C GLU A 74 -10.66 -4.25 -3.49
N ILE A 75 -10.38 -3.22 -4.28
CA ILE A 75 -11.40 -2.72 -5.21
C ILE A 75 -11.27 -3.53 -6.48
N ASN A 76 -12.13 -4.54 -6.65
CA ASN A 76 -12.34 -5.19 -7.94
C ASN A 76 -12.73 -4.08 -8.92
N GLY A 77 -11.97 -3.91 -10.00
CA GLY A 77 -12.02 -2.77 -10.93
C GLY A 77 -13.31 -2.53 -11.72
N ILE A 78 -14.46 -2.90 -11.17
CA ILE A 78 -15.80 -2.75 -11.75
C ILE A 78 -16.32 -1.31 -11.54
N ASN A 79 -15.89 -0.59 -10.50
CA ASN A 79 -16.43 0.75 -10.16
C ASN A 79 -15.39 1.75 -9.60
N VAL A 80 -14.16 1.75 -10.11
CA VAL A 80 -13.16 2.77 -9.73
C VAL A 80 -13.03 3.76 -10.87
N TYR A 81 -13.39 5.02 -10.63
CA TYR A 81 -13.11 6.12 -11.55
C TYR A 81 -11.60 6.31 -11.62
N GLN A 82 -11.01 5.92 -12.73
CA GLN A 82 -9.62 6.22 -13.06
C GLN A 82 -9.62 7.62 -13.69
N ILE A 83 -9.05 8.61 -12.99
CA ILE A 83 -8.88 9.98 -13.50
C ILE A 83 -7.69 10.00 -14.46
#